data_AF-A0A7J7KNE0-F1
#
_entry.id   AF-A0A7J7KNE0-F1
#
_cell.length_a   1.000
_cell.length_b   1.000
_cell.length_c   1.000
_cell.angle_alpha   90.00
_cell.angle_beta   90.00
_cell.angle_gamma   90.00
#
_symmetry.space_group_name_H-M   'P 1'
#
loop_
_entity.id
_entity.type
_entity.pdbx_description
1 polymer ?
#
loop_
_entity_poly.entity_id
_entity_poly.type
_entity_poly.pdbx_seq_one_letter_code
_entity_poly.pdbx_strand_id
1 'polypeptide(L)'
;MNSDLPTTKPFRTPKIGISSDADTNLSFKRSLQVEAVGIVKIVPDLCHVLIRITSQKVSVKLKQKCFNQWRLAIPIPLRYLSPALMLLNCMSFLKILTQKLDDTVTLTPITFSISSKSLAQGRLQSAGNAVQNARKKATEMARLVEGSLGAPLSIEQIGCEENNLSAFSDSWPNSQFNNWQQACMVVKSSVMILFELKPRKIS
;
A
#
# COMPACT_ATOMS: atom_id res chain seq x y z
N MET A 1 -21.81 7.36 20.37
CA MET A 1 -21.10 6.72 19.24
C MET A 1 -19.80 6.18 19.81
N ASN A 2 -19.71 4.87 19.99
CA ASN A 2 -18.52 4.23 20.59
C ASN A 2 -17.41 4.19 19.54
N SER A 3 -16.33 4.91 19.81
CA SER A 3 -15.08 4.84 19.06
C SER A 3 -14.27 3.65 19.56
N ASP A 4 -14.42 2.51 18.91
CA ASP A 4 -13.60 1.32 19.18
C ASP A 4 -12.15 1.62 18.78
N LEU A 5 -11.31 1.85 19.78
CA LEU A 5 -9.86 1.96 19.62
C LEU A 5 -9.31 0.64 19.09
N PRO A 6 -8.43 0.66 18.07
CA PRO A 6 -7.79 -0.56 17.60
C PRO A 6 -6.90 -1.12 18.72
N THR A 7 -7.32 -2.24 19.30
CA THR A 7 -6.52 -3.03 20.25
C THR A 7 -5.22 -3.44 19.58
N THR A 8 -4.13 -2.78 19.96
CA THR A 8 -2.77 -3.16 19.65
C THR A 8 -2.51 -4.52 20.30
N LYS A 9 -2.34 -5.57 19.48
CA LYS A 9 -1.96 -6.89 19.97
C LYS A 9 -0.65 -6.76 20.76
N PRO A 10 -0.52 -7.42 21.93
CA PRO A 10 0.68 -7.33 22.74
C PRO A 10 1.90 -7.82 21.95
N PHE A 11 3.02 -7.12 22.12
CA PHE A 11 4.33 -7.48 21.57
C PHE A 11 4.66 -8.92 22.01
N ARG A 12 4.61 -9.89 21.09
CA ARG A 12 5.06 -11.25 21.39
C ARG A 12 6.57 -11.23 21.57
N THR A 13 7.02 -11.58 22.76
CA THR A 13 8.43 -11.86 23.02
C THR A 13 8.89 -13.02 22.13
N PRO A 14 10.09 -12.94 21.51
CA PRO A 14 10.62 -14.01 20.70
C PRO A 14 10.73 -15.29 21.55
N LYS A 15 10.17 -16.39 21.07
CA LYS A 15 10.30 -17.71 21.70
C LYS A 15 11.62 -18.32 21.23
N ILE A 16 12.53 -18.58 22.17
CA ILE A 16 13.72 -19.39 21.93
C ILE A 16 13.30 -20.83 22.19
N GLY A 17 13.06 -21.60 21.13
CA GLY A 17 12.76 -23.02 21.22
C GLY A 17 14.04 -23.85 21.21
N ILE A 18 14.22 -24.70 22.21
CA ILE A 18 15.26 -25.75 22.22
C ILE A 18 14.53 -27.05 21.91
N SER A 19 14.65 -27.59 20.68
CA SER A 19 14.15 -28.93 20.36
C SER A 19 15.18 -29.96 20.81
N SER A 20 14.79 -30.83 21.74
CA SER A 20 15.61 -31.91 22.30
C SER A 20 15.10 -33.24 21.78
N ASP A 21 15.56 -33.66 20.61
CA ASP A 21 15.40 -35.05 20.16
C ASP A 21 16.56 -35.86 20.75
N ALA A 22 16.21 -36.86 21.55
CA ALA A 22 17.14 -37.76 22.20
C ALA A 22 17.52 -38.87 21.23
N ASP A 23 18.75 -38.83 20.71
CA ASP A 23 19.60 -40.01 20.45
C ASP A 23 20.96 -39.59 19.85
N THR A 24 21.99 -39.55 20.72
CA THR A 24 23.44 -39.64 20.45
C THR A 24 24.06 -38.79 19.32
N ASN A 25 24.91 -37.83 19.71
CA ASN A 25 25.70 -36.92 18.85
C ASN A 25 24.92 -35.83 18.08
N LEU A 26 23.75 -35.41 18.58
CA LEU A 26 23.09 -34.21 18.06
C LEU A 26 23.81 -32.94 18.53
N SER A 27 24.55 -32.31 17.61
CA SER A 27 24.91 -30.90 17.76
C SER A 27 23.60 -30.12 17.90
N PHE A 28 23.31 -29.56 19.08
CA PHE A 28 22.12 -28.74 19.30
C PHE A 28 22.16 -27.53 18.34
N LYS A 29 21.38 -27.60 17.26
CA LYS A 29 21.30 -26.52 16.29
C LYS A 29 20.48 -25.39 16.89
N ARG A 30 21.16 -24.37 17.40
CA ARG A 30 20.51 -23.17 17.94
C ARG A 30 19.87 -22.40 16.78
N SER A 31 18.62 -22.00 16.97
CA SER A 31 17.88 -21.21 15.98
C SER A 31 17.22 -19.99 16.62
N LEU A 32 16.96 -18.98 15.81
CA LEU A 32 16.38 -17.71 16.22
C LEU A 32 15.20 -17.39 15.31
N GLN A 33 13.99 -17.39 15.87
CA GLN A 33 12.77 -17.05 15.17
C GLN A 33 12.42 -15.58 15.38
N VAL A 34 12.24 -14.85 14.29
CA VAL A 34 11.91 -13.42 14.33
C VAL A 34 10.73 -13.11 13.44
N GLU A 35 9.77 -12.40 14.02
CA GLU A 35 8.68 -11.75 13.28
C GLU A 35 9.01 -10.28 13.05
N ALA A 36 8.77 -9.80 11.83
CA ALA A 36 8.88 -8.40 11.48
C ALA A 36 7.86 -7.98 10.43
N VAL A 37 7.67 -6.67 10.35
CA VAL A 37 6.71 -6.02 9.46
C VAL A 37 7.44 -5.06 8.53
N GLY A 38 7.04 -5.06 7.27
CA GLY A 38 7.40 -4.07 6.27
C GLY A 38 6.16 -3.27 5.89
N ILE A 39 6.36 -1.98 5.64
CA ILE A 39 5.28 -1.05 5.30
C ILE A 39 5.74 -0.25 4.08
N VAL A 40 4.85 -0.11 3.10
CA VAL A 40 5.04 0.73 1.92
C VAL A 40 3.78 1.53 1.67
N LYS A 41 3.95 2.84 1.43
CA LYS A 41 2.88 3.71 0.94
C LYS A 41 2.94 3.76 -0.57
N ILE A 42 1.83 3.41 -1.21
CA ILE A 42 1.63 3.47 -2.66
C ILE A 42 0.78 4.69 -2.96
N VAL A 43 1.24 5.48 -3.92
CA VAL A 43 0.50 6.63 -4.44
C VAL A 43 -0.32 6.22 -5.67
N PRO A 44 -1.47 6.86 -5.93
CA PRO A 44 -2.22 6.64 -7.16
C PRO A 44 -1.37 6.92 -8.39
N ASP A 45 -1.41 6.00 -9.34
CA ASP A 45 -0.74 6.08 -10.64
C ASP A 45 -1.74 6.07 -11.81
N LEU A 46 -3.04 6.15 -11.50
CA LEU A 46 -4.13 6.30 -12.44
C LEU A 46 -5.06 7.46 -12.02
N CYS A 47 -5.51 8.20 -13.01
CA CYS A 47 -6.51 9.26 -12.88
C CYS A 47 -7.66 8.95 -13.83
N HIS A 48 -8.88 8.95 -13.31
CA HIS A 48 -10.10 8.75 -14.06
C HIS A 48 -10.94 10.02 -13.98
N VAL A 49 -11.24 10.57 -15.16
CA VAL A 49 -12.19 11.67 -15.36
C VAL A 49 -13.39 11.10 -16.09
N LEU A 50 -14.59 11.21 -15.51
CA LEU A 50 -15.82 10.84 -16.18
C LEU A 50 -16.56 12.11 -16.61
N ILE A 51 -16.72 12.28 -17.92
CA ILE A 51 -17.42 13.41 -18.52
C ILE A 51 -18.87 12.99 -18.77
N ARG A 52 -19.83 13.69 -18.18
CA ARG A 52 -21.26 13.43 -18.43
C ARG A 52 -21.87 14.61 -19.18
N ILE A 53 -22.04 14.42 -20.48
CA ILE A 53 -22.72 15.38 -21.35
C ILE A 53 -24.23 15.19 -21.17
N THR A 54 -24.92 16.21 -20.64
CA THR A 54 -26.39 16.21 -20.54
C THR A 54 -26.96 17.23 -21.50
N SER A 55 -27.23 16.82 -22.75
CA SER A 55 -27.88 17.72 -23.71
C SER A 55 -29.36 17.91 -23.36
N GLN A 56 -29.74 19.11 -22.91
CA GLN A 56 -31.14 19.52 -22.86
C GLN A 56 -31.56 20.03 -24.25
N LYS A 57 -31.81 19.11 -25.19
CA LYS A 57 -32.45 19.50 -26.45
C LYS A 57 -33.92 19.77 -26.18
N VAL A 58 -34.28 21.04 -25.94
CA VAL A 58 -35.67 21.51 -25.95
C VAL A 58 -36.14 21.51 -27.40
N SER A 59 -36.51 20.35 -27.91
CA SER A 59 -37.27 20.26 -29.16
C SER A 59 -38.73 20.06 -28.79
N VAL A 60 -39.50 21.13 -28.95
CA VAL A 60 -40.95 21.11 -29.10
C VAL A 60 -41.29 19.99 -30.10
N LYS A 61 -41.93 18.93 -29.60
CA LYS A 61 -42.45 17.77 -30.36
C LYS A 61 -41.43 16.88 -31.08
N LEU A 62 -40.66 16.08 -30.33
CA LEU A 62 -40.40 14.66 -30.66
C LEU A 62 -39.66 14.00 -29.49
N LYS A 63 -40.37 13.10 -28.79
CA LYS A 63 -39.86 12.34 -27.63
C LYS A 63 -38.83 11.31 -28.08
N GLN A 64 -37.58 11.74 -28.27
CA GLN A 64 -36.45 10.81 -28.28
C GLN A 64 -35.31 11.43 -27.47
N LYS A 65 -35.26 11.07 -26.18
CA LYS A 65 -34.12 11.39 -25.30
C LYS A 65 -32.93 10.54 -25.75
N CYS A 66 -32.10 11.07 -26.65
CA CYS A 66 -30.78 10.50 -26.90
C CYS A 66 -29.87 10.84 -25.71
N PHE A 67 -29.85 9.98 -24.70
CA PHE A 67 -28.92 10.09 -23.57
C PHE A 67 -27.63 9.34 -23.92
N ASN A 68 -26.78 9.94 -24.75
CA ASN A 68 -25.49 9.33 -25.09
C ASN A 68 -24.48 9.66 -23.98
N GLN A 69 -24.31 8.75 -23.02
CA GLN A 69 -23.26 8.84 -22.02
C GLN A 69 -21.92 8.43 -22.64
N TRP A 70 -21.06 9.41 -22.94
CA TRP A 70 -19.71 9.16 -23.41
C TRP A 70 -18.77 8.95 -22.22
N ARG A 71 -18.22 7.75 -22.05
CA ARG A 71 -17.17 7.49 -21.06
C ARG A 71 -15.81 7.62 -21.73
N LEU A 72 -15.20 8.80 -21.66
CA LEU A 72 -13.81 8.98 -22.07
C LEU A 72 -12.89 8.71 -20.89
N ALA A 73 -12.46 7.46 -20.71
CA ALA A 73 -11.37 7.14 -19.79
C ALA A 73 -10.04 7.42 -20.53
N ILE A 74 -9.37 8.53 -20.21
CA ILE A 74 -8.02 8.78 -20.72
C ILE A 74 -7.04 8.20 -19.69
N PRO A 75 -6.46 7.01 -19.91
CA PRO A 75 -5.35 6.56 -19.07
C PRO A 75 -4.16 7.45 -19.38
N ILE A 76 -3.92 8.46 -18.54
CA ILE A 76 -2.68 9.21 -18.59
C ILE A 76 -1.64 8.33 -17.88
N PRO A 77 -0.61 7.80 -18.56
CA PRO A 77 0.42 7.02 -17.89
C PRO A 77 1.29 7.95 -17.03
N LEU A 78 1.22 7.77 -15.71
CA LEU A 78 1.76 8.73 -14.73
C LEU A 78 3.21 8.46 -14.32
N ARG A 79 3.96 7.69 -15.12
CA ARG A 79 5.25 7.09 -14.69
C ARG A 79 6.40 8.09 -14.43
N TYR A 80 6.24 9.38 -14.70
CA TYR A 80 7.36 10.35 -14.66
C TYR A 80 7.04 11.70 -14.02
N LEU A 81 5.84 11.89 -13.48
CA LEU A 81 5.46 13.17 -12.87
C LEU A 81 5.42 13.01 -11.36
N SER A 82 5.93 14.01 -10.64
CA SER A 82 5.68 14.07 -9.20
C SER A 82 4.17 14.10 -8.95
N PRO A 83 3.66 13.53 -7.86
CA PRO A 83 2.22 13.51 -7.60
C PRO A 83 1.56 14.90 -7.61
N ALA A 84 2.31 15.93 -7.18
CA ALA A 84 1.88 17.32 -7.25
C ALA A 84 1.71 17.80 -8.70
N LEU A 85 2.65 17.46 -9.59
CA LEU A 85 2.60 17.84 -11.00
C LEU A 85 1.48 17.10 -11.75
N MET A 86 1.21 15.85 -11.39
CA MET A 86 0.06 15.10 -11.88
C MET A 86 -1.26 15.81 -11.53
N LEU A 87 -1.45 16.16 -10.26
CA LEU A 87 -2.66 16.84 -9.81
C LEU A 87 -2.83 18.17 -10.57
N LEU A 88 -1.75 18.94 -10.72
CA LEU A 88 -1.76 20.22 -11.44
C LEU A 88 -2.17 20.04 -12.92
N ASN A 89 -1.65 19.00 -13.59
CA ASN A 89 -2.00 18.71 -14.97
C ASN A 89 -3.47 18.29 -15.11
N CYS A 90 -3.98 17.45 -14.20
CA CYS A 90 -5.38 17.03 -14.22
C CYS A 90 -6.32 18.23 -13.97
N MET A 91 -5.98 19.10 -13.02
CA MET A 91 -6.72 20.32 -12.74
C MET A 91 -6.72 21.28 -13.92
N SER A 92 -5.57 21.44 -14.58
CA SER A 92 -5.44 22.29 -15.78
C SER A 92 -6.27 21.74 -16.93
N PHE A 93 -6.24 20.42 -17.14
CA PHE A 93 -7.07 19.74 -18.14
C PHE A 93 -8.56 19.92 -17.86
N LEU A 94 -9.02 19.73 -16.62
CA LEU A 94 -10.41 20.01 -16.25
C LEU A 94 -10.80 21.47 -16.47
N LYS A 95 -9.89 22.41 -16.15
CA LYS A 95 -10.13 23.84 -16.40
C LYS A 95 -10.31 24.12 -17.90
N ILE A 96 -9.49 23.51 -18.76
CA ILE A 96 -9.65 23.64 -20.21
C ILE A 96 -10.97 23.03 -20.67
N LEU A 97 -11.33 21.85 -20.17
CA LEU A 97 -12.60 21.20 -20.49
C LEU A 97 -13.80 22.06 -20.08
N THR A 98 -13.81 22.58 -18.85
CA THR A 98 -14.88 23.48 -18.38
C THR A 98 -14.98 24.77 -19.18
N GLN A 99 -13.87 25.29 -19.70
CA GLN A 99 -13.88 26.48 -20.56
C GLN A 99 -14.31 26.21 -22.00
N LYS A 100 -14.14 24.99 -22.49
CA LYS A 100 -14.40 24.62 -23.90
C LYS A 100 -15.74 23.93 -24.09
N LEU A 101 -16.32 23.36 -23.04
CA LEU A 101 -17.60 22.66 -23.08
C LEU A 101 -18.72 23.62 -22.67
N ASP A 102 -19.89 23.49 -23.30
CA ASP A 102 -21.07 24.27 -22.95
C ASP A 102 -21.53 23.99 -21.51
N ASP A 103 -22.28 24.93 -20.92
CA ASP A 103 -22.88 24.84 -19.57
C ASP A 103 -23.80 23.62 -19.37
N THR A 104 -24.15 22.93 -20.46
CA THR A 104 -24.92 21.69 -20.44
C THR A 104 -24.09 20.45 -20.08
N VAL A 105 -22.76 20.57 -19.97
CA VAL A 105 -21.86 19.46 -19.64
C VAL A 105 -21.52 19.45 -18.16
N THR A 106 -21.90 18.37 -17.49
CA THR A 106 -21.51 18.11 -16.10
C THR A 106 -20.26 17.25 -16.05
N LEU A 107 -19.21 17.75 -15.39
CA LEU A 107 -18.01 16.97 -15.11
C LEU A 107 -18.15 16.30 -13.76
N THR A 108 -17.84 15.00 -13.66
CA THR A 108 -17.75 14.36 -12.35
C THR A 108 -16.42 14.72 -11.67
N PRO A 109 -16.36 14.65 -10.33
CA PRO A 109 -15.08 14.77 -9.62
C PRO A 109 -14.03 13.79 -10.15
N ILE A 110 -12.76 14.20 -10.13
CA ILE A 110 -11.64 13.33 -10.46
C ILE A 110 -11.61 12.19 -9.44
N THR A 111 -11.50 10.96 -9.95
CA THR A 111 -11.24 9.78 -9.13
C THR A 111 -9.83 9.27 -9.42
N PHE A 112 -9.07 9.04 -8.37
CA PHE A 112 -7.72 8.48 -8.45
C PHE A 112 -7.75 7.02 -8.04
N SER A 113 -6.93 6.19 -8.67
CA SER A 113 -6.84 4.77 -8.38
C SER A 113 -5.39 4.28 -8.49
N ILE A 114 -5.14 3.10 -7.92
CA ILE A 114 -3.84 2.43 -7.99
C ILE A 114 -3.97 1.27 -8.97
N SER A 115 -3.09 1.21 -9.95
CA SER A 115 -3.02 0.12 -10.90
C SER A 115 -2.61 -1.19 -10.22
N SER A 116 -3.09 -2.31 -10.75
CA SER A 116 -2.70 -3.65 -10.28
C SER A 116 -1.19 -3.87 -10.28
N LYS A 117 -0.47 -3.24 -11.23
CA LYS A 117 0.99 -3.29 -11.32
C LYS A 117 1.66 -2.56 -10.14
N SER A 118 1.22 -1.33 -9.85
CA SER A 118 1.76 -0.55 -8.72
C SER A 118 1.45 -1.22 -7.39
N LEU A 119 0.26 -1.82 -7.27
CA LEU A 119 -0.11 -2.61 -6.09
C LEU A 119 0.80 -3.84 -5.92
N ALA A 120 1.00 -4.63 -6.96
CA ALA A 120 1.89 -5.79 -6.93
C ALA A 120 3.34 -5.41 -6.58
N GLN A 121 3.83 -4.30 -7.13
CA GLN A 121 5.14 -3.76 -6.80
C GLN A 121 5.23 -3.34 -5.33
N GLY A 122 4.22 -2.66 -4.80
CA GLY A 122 4.20 -2.25 -3.40
C GLY A 122 4.13 -3.43 -2.44
N ARG A 123 3.40 -4.51 -2.79
CA ARG A 123 3.41 -5.79 -2.04
C ARG A 123 4.82 -6.39 -1.97
N LEU A 124 5.49 -6.48 -3.11
CA LEU A 124 6.84 -7.02 -3.19
C LEU A 124 7.83 -6.18 -2.38
N GLN A 125 7.75 -4.86 -2.50
CA GLN A 125 8.60 -3.93 -1.75
C GLN A 125 8.33 -4.02 -0.23
N SER A 126 7.06 -4.11 0.17
CA SER A 126 6.66 -4.28 1.56
C SER A 126 7.17 -5.60 2.15
N ALA A 127 7.08 -6.70 1.42
CA ALA A 127 7.65 -7.98 1.83
C ALA A 127 9.19 -7.91 1.94
N GLY A 128 9.86 -7.27 0.97
CA GLY A 128 11.31 -7.04 1.02
C GLY A 128 11.73 -6.23 2.25
N ASN A 129 10.99 -5.16 2.58
CA ASN A 129 11.20 -4.37 3.78
C ASN A 129 11.02 -5.21 5.05
N ALA A 130 10.00 -6.06 5.10
CA ALA A 130 9.73 -6.95 6.23
C ALA A 130 10.90 -7.92 6.48
N VAL A 131 11.44 -8.52 5.41
CA VAL A 131 12.61 -9.43 5.48
C VAL A 131 13.86 -8.69 5.97
N GLN A 132 14.12 -7.48 5.46
CA GLN A 132 15.25 -6.66 5.91
C GLN A 132 15.12 -6.29 7.39
N ASN A 133 13.91 -5.94 7.83
CA ASN A 133 13.62 -5.62 9.24
C ASN A 133 13.80 -6.85 10.13
N ALA A 134 13.31 -8.03 9.70
CA ALA A 134 13.52 -9.29 10.41
C ALA A 134 15.01 -9.60 10.57
N ARG A 135 15.80 -9.43 9.50
CA ARG A 135 17.24 -9.65 9.54
C ARG A 135 17.95 -8.70 10.49
N LYS A 136 17.64 -7.39 10.46
CA LYS A 136 18.21 -6.40 11.40
C LYS A 136 17.90 -6.78 12.85
N LYS A 137 16.63 -7.10 13.13
CA LYS A 137 16.19 -7.54 14.46
C LYS A 137 16.88 -8.83 14.91
N ALA A 138 17.03 -9.80 14.01
CA ALA A 138 17.73 -11.05 14.29
C ALA A 138 19.22 -10.85 14.57
N THR A 139 19.88 -9.95 13.83
CA THR A 139 21.29 -9.59 14.06
C THR A 139 21.50 -9.01 15.46
N GLU A 140 20.65 -8.08 15.89
CA GLU A 140 20.73 -7.51 17.24
C GLU A 140 20.46 -8.57 18.32
N MET A 141 19.45 -9.43 18.12
CA MET A 141 19.15 -10.52 19.05
C MET A 141 20.29 -11.54 19.14
N ALA A 142 20.93 -11.88 18.03
CA ALA A 142 22.09 -12.77 18.00
C ALA A 142 23.26 -12.16 18.79
N ARG A 143 23.49 -10.85 18.68
CA ARG A 143 24.53 -10.14 19.42
C ARG A 143 24.30 -10.18 20.93
N LEU A 144 23.04 -10.06 21.39
CA LEU A 144 22.68 -10.10 22.82
C LEU A 144 22.93 -11.46 23.47
N VAL A 145 22.91 -12.56 22.69
CA VAL A 145 23.18 -13.92 23.17
C VAL A 145 24.59 -14.39 22.88
N GLU A 146 25.51 -13.46 22.62
CA GLU A 146 26.92 -13.73 22.27
C GLU A 146 27.05 -14.71 21.09
N GLY A 147 26.10 -14.67 20.17
CA GLY A 147 26.09 -15.44 18.94
C GLY A 147 26.40 -14.58 17.71
N SER A 148 26.45 -15.24 16.57
CA SER A 148 26.44 -14.62 15.25
C SER A 148 25.27 -15.16 14.43
N LEU A 149 24.65 -14.28 13.63
CA LEU A 149 23.52 -14.67 12.81
C LEU A 149 24.00 -15.52 11.62
N GLY A 150 23.47 -16.73 11.51
CA GLY A 150 23.72 -17.67 10.41
C GLY A 150 22.78 -17.46 9.22
N ALA A 151 22.65 -18.50 8.39
CA ALA A 151 21.76 -18.47 7.24
C ALA A 151 20.28 -18.54 7.68
N PRO A 152 19.35 -17.95 6.92
CA PRO A 152 17.92 -18.21 7.11
C PRO A 152 17.62 -19.68 6.79
N LEU A 153 16.90 -20.34 7.70
CA LEU A 153 16.43 -21.73 7.57
C LEU A 153 15.02 -21.79 6.97
N SER A 154 14.16 -20.83 7.31
CA SER A 154 12.82 -20.70 6.73
C SER A 154 12.39 -19.24 6.67
N ILE A 155 11.60 -18.91 5.66
CA ILE A 155 10.95 -17.60 5.49
C ILE A 155 9.49 -17.88 5.20
N GLU A 156 8.61 -17.37 6.04
CA GLU A 156 7.16 -17.53 5.91
C GLU A 156 6.49 -16.16 5.91
N GLN A 157 5.60 -15.92 4.95
CA GLN A 157 4.76 -14.74 4.97
C GLN A 157 3.50 -15.04 5.78
N ILE A 158 3.36 -14.39 6.92
CA ILE A 158 2.23 -14.62 7.84
C ILE A 158 1.02 -13.76 7.46
N GLY A 159 1.24 -12.61 6.80
CA GLY A 159 0.14 -11.73 6.43
C GLY A 159 0.51 -10.65 5.42
N CYS A 160 -0.52 -10.14 4.74
CA CYS A 160 -0.49 -9.01 3.84
C CYS A 160 -1.78 -8.21 4.02
N GLU A 161 -1.68 -6.99 4.51
CA GLU A 161 -2.80 -6.09 4.76
C GLU A 161 -2.71 -4.89 3.82
N GLU A 162 -3.84 -4.47 3.28
CA GLU A 162 -3.96 -3.34 2.36
C GLU A 162 -5.02 -2.38 2.89
N ASN A 163 -4.60 -1.19 3.28
CA ASN A 163 -5.48 -0.21 3.88
C ASN A 163 -5.45 1.09 3.08
N ASN A 164 -6.61 1.60 2.70
CA ASN A 164 -6.72 2.94 2.15
C ASN A 164 -6.46 3.97 3.25
N LEU A 165 -5.82 5.09 2.91
CA LEU A 165 -5.50 6.15 3.88
C LEU A 165 -6.71 7.03 4.27
N SER A 166 -7.94 6.56 4.03
CA SER A 166 -9.18 7.32 4.25
C SER A 166 -9.45 7.71 5.70
N ALA A 167 -8.70 7.19 6.67
CA ALA A 167 -8.90 7.43 8.10
C ALA A 167 -8.21 8.71 8.66
N PHE A 168 -7.53 9.51 7.85
CA PHE A 168 -6.73 10.66 8.33
C PHE A 168 -7.21 12.05 7.87
N SER A 169 -8.40 12.19 7.27
CA SER A 169 -8.78 13.42 6.57
C SER A 169 -9.73 14.37 7.32
N ASP A 170 -9.45 14.69 8.59
CA ASP A 170 -10.35 15.57 9.38
C ASP A 170 -10.06 17.09 9.26
N SER A 171 -9.09 17.56 8.44
CA SER A 171 -8.69 18.98 8.57
C SER A 171 -8.18 19.73 7.34
N TRP A 172 -8.49 19.34 6.10
CA TRP A 172 -8.04 20.09 4.91
C TRP A 172 -9.21 20.60 4.04
N PRO A 173 -9.30 21.91 3.76
CA PRO A 173 -10.46 22.52 3.08
C PRO A 173 -10.46 22.36 1.55
N ASN A 174 -9.47 21.69 0.95
CA ASN A 174 -9.42 21.44 -0.49
C ASN A 174 -9.88 20.02 -0.84
N SER A 175 -11.15 19.89 -1.21
CA SER A 175 -11.82 18.61 -1.51
C SER A 175 -11.08 17.70 -2.51
N GLN A 176 -10.37 18.27 -3.49
CA GLN A 176 -9.69 17.46 -4.52
C GLN A 176 -8.31 16.92 -4.09
N PHE A 177 -7.59 17.63 -3.22
CA PHE A 177 -6.33 17.12 -2.66
C PHE A 177 -6.60 15.97 -1.69
N ASN A 178 -7.71 16.07 -0.95
CA ASN A 178 -8.19 15.00 -0.07
C ASN A 178 -8.50 13.73 -0.88
N ASN A 179 -9.13 13.84 -2.06
CA ASN A 179 -9.40 12.68 -2.92
C ASN A 179 -8.12 11.95 -3.36
N TRP A 180 -7.04 12.68 -3.66
CA TRP A 180 -5.76 12.05 -4.02
C TRP A 180 -5.13 11.32 -2.82
N GLN A 181 -5.15 11.94 -1.64
CA GLN A 181 -4.62 11.33 -0.42
C GLN A 181 -5.42 10.09 -0.01
N GLN A 182 -6.75 10.14 -0.14
CA GLN A 182 -7.65 9.02 0.14
C GLN A 182 -7.44 7.84 -0.81
N ALA A 183 -7.00 8.12 -2.05
CA ALA A 183 -6.65 7.08 -3.01
C ALA A 183 -5.25 6.48 -2.78
N CYS A 184 -4.43 7.04 -1.89
CA CYS A 184 -3.20 6.41 -1.47
C CYS A 184 -3.50 5.17 -0.60
N MET A 185 -2.68 4.14 -0.77
CA MET A 185 -2.82 2.87 -0.05
C MET A 185 -1.55 2.58 0.74
N VAL A 186 -1.72 2.03 1.93
CA VAL A 186 -0.62 1.47 2.72
C VAL A 186 -0.71 -0.04 2.61
N VAL A 187 0.37 -0.64 2.11
CA VAL A 187 0.56 -2.08 2.09
C VAL A 187 1.49 -2.45 3.22
N LYS A 188 1.06 -3.43 4.03
CA LYS A 188 1.79 -3.93 5.18
C LYS A 188 1.96 -5.44 5.03
N SER A 189 3.20 -5.90 5.07
CA SER A 189 3.54 -7.32 4.97
C SER A 189 4.21 -7.77 6.26
N SER A 190 3.76 -8.91 6.80
CA SER A 190 4.33 -9.51 8.01
C SER A 190 5.00 -10.82 7.65
N VAL A 191 6.24 -11.01 8.09
CA VAL A 191 7.04 -12.21 7.82
C VAL A 191 7.59 -12.80 9.11
N MET A 192 7.71 -14.12 9.13
CA MET A 192 8.41 -14.89 10.14
C MET A 192 9.64 -15.51 9.49
N ILE A 193 10.80 -15.33 10.10
CA ILE A 193 12.04 -15.92 9.60
C ILE A 193 12.71 -16.67 10.73
N LEU A 194 13.08 -17.93 10.47
CA LEU A 194 13.92 -18.72 11.34
C LEU A 194 15.36 -18.62 10.83
N PHE A 195 16.28 -18.17 11.67
CA PHE A 195 17.70 -18.11 11.38
C PHE A 195 18.47 -19.17 12.16
N GLU A 196 19.54 -19.68 11.59
CA GLU A 196 20.57 -20.39 12.33
C GLU A 196 21.32 -19.43 13.25
N LEU A 197 21.62 -19.84 14.47
CA LEU A 197 22.46 -19.08 15.40
C LEU A 197 23.80 -19.80 15.58
N LYS A 198 24.89 -19.13 15.20
CA LYS A 198 26.25 -19.68 15.31
C LYS A 198 26.92 -19.16 16.58
N PRO A 199 27.75 -19.99 17.26
CA PRO A 199 28.56 -19.50 18.37
C PRO A 199 29.51 -18.41 17.88
N ARG A 200 29.71 -17.36 18.69
CA ARG A 200 30.68 -16.32 18.37
C ARG A 200 32.08 -16.91 18.46
N LYS A 201 32.86 -16.75 17.38
CA LYS A 201 34.29 -17.08 17.41
C LYS A 201 34.95 -16.06 18.35
N ILE A 202 35.43 -16.53 19.49
CA ILE A 202 36.33 -15.77 20.35
C ILE A 202 37.68 -15.84 19.63
N SER A 203 38.05 -14.79 18.91
CA SER A 203 39.39 -14.63 18.33
C SER A 203 40.30 -13.97 19.33
#